data_AF-A0A133XPK9-F1
#
_entry.id   AF-A0A133XPK9-F1
#
_cell.length_a   1.000
_cell.length_b   1.000
_cell.length_c   1.000
_cell.angle_alpha   90.00
_cell.angle_beta   90.00
_cell.angle_gamma   90.00
#
_symmetry.space_group_name_H-M   'P 1'
#
loop_
_entity.id
_entity.type
_entity.pdbx_description
1 polymer ?
#
loop_
_entity_poly.entity_id
_entity_poly.type
_entity_poly.pdbx_seq_one_letter_code
_entity_poly.pdbx_strand_id
1 'polypeptide(L)'
;MCLSNDPQDKRSRTSALVETFDHKNILIDCSPDFHRQSILAGIDHVDAILLTHEHYDHIGGLDDLRTFAWYHPIRIIASKRVLEAIRYRLHYYFGATRYAGAPEIFLEEIDGKTSFNLYGLHVVPIELMHGKLPILGYRIDDFVFFTDLKTIAPEELAKANAPKLFFVNALRATKPHPTHQTLEEALELVRKVESPLSVIIHLSHHAPLQKEFPALLPPHTVAGYDGITFAQREDGFHQVEDNKTPLQCPEPYHFEDLGQVDYEKALGLQKKLFEESLARKKEGKQPSNHLLFCEHNPVYTIGRHGKPQNLLQSEDWLCARGIKLFHIERGGDITFHGPGQLVGYPIFDLQQYGMGIKDFVHTMEECIIDVLRANAIHGGRIPGATGIWVGIGTENERKICAIGVYASRYVTMHGFALNVFTDLSYFSAINPCGFTDKGVTSLEKEMKTPTSMALVKQQVEEAFHRRFRKALKETQEKKHPRKQINKTLI
;
A
#
# COMPACT_ATOMS: atom_id res chain seq x y z
N MET A 1 -3.33 26.63 25.05
CA MET A 1 -2.98 25.78 23.89
C MET A 1 -3.05 26.51 22.54
N CYS A 2 -4.19 27.08 22.13
CA CYS A 2 -4.37 27.63 20.77
C CYS A 2 -3.32 28.66 20.31
N LEU A 3 -2.88 29.53 21.23
CA LEU A 3 -1.87 30.57 20.97
C LEU A 3 -0.42 30.11 21.24
N SER A 4 -0.21 28.84 21.59
CA SER A 4 1.13 28.31 21.83
C SER A 4 1.92 28.27 20.52
N ASN A 5 3.22 28.57 20.61
CA ASN A 5 4.18 28.41 19.51
C ASN A 5 4.87 27.04 19.57
N ASP A 6 4.61 26.24 20.60
CA ASP A 6 5.10 24.86 20.69
C ASP A 6 4.37 23.99 19.64
N PRO A 7 5.08 23.32 18.71
CA PRO A 7 4.44 22.44 17.74
C PRO A 7 3.70 21.26 18.39
N GLN A 8 4.11 20.80 19.58
CA GLN A 8 3.44 19.69 20.29
C GLN A 8 2.06 20.08 20.86
N ASP A 9 1.77 21.38 20.95
CA ASP A 9 0.44 21.89 21.30
C ASP A 9 -0.50 21.99 20.09
N LYS A 10 -0.03 21.71 18.86
CA LYS A 10 -0.84 21.65 17.64
C LYS A 10 -1.32 20.22 17.44
N ARG A 11 -2.58 19.97 17.82
CA ARG A 11 -3.15 18.62 17.93
C ARG A 11 -4.22 18.37 16.87
N SER A 12 -4.12 17.25 16.17
CA SER A 12 -5.19 16.70 15.33
C SER A 12 -6.19 15.89 16.18
N ARG A 13 -7.28 15.46 15.55
CA ARG A 13 -8.25 14.56 16.19
C ARG A 13 -7.60 13.19 16.45
N THR A 14 -8.01 12.57 17.55
CA THR A 14 -7.39 11.36 18.09
C THR A 14 -7.50 10.20 17.11
N SER A 15 -6.36 9.59 16.80
CA SER A 15 -6.21 8.37 16.02
C SER A 15 -4.83 7.78 16.36
N ALA A 16 -4.63 6.49 16.09
CA ALA A 16 -3.32 5.84 16.23
C ALA A 16 -3.08 4.85 15.08
N LEU A 17 -1.83 4.72 14.65
CA LEU A 17 -1.42 3.73 13.67
C LEU A 17 -0.57 2.65 14.33
N VAL A 18 -0.97 1.40 14.16
CA VAL A 18 -0.20 0.22 14.56
C VAL A 18 0.43 -0.40 13.31
N GLU A 19 1.76 -0.37 13.20
CA GLU A 19 2.54 -1.11 12.20
C GLU A 19 3.07 -2.40 12.85
N THR A 20 2.68 -3.54 12.27
CA THR A 20 3.17 -4.87 12.68
C THR A 20 4.56 -5.17 12.10
N PHE A 21 5.22 -6.22 12.60
CA PHE A 21 6.48 -6.70 12.05
C PHE A 21 6.39 -7.10 10.57
N ASP A 22 5.25 -7.62 10.12
CA ASP A 22 4.98 -7.98 8.72
C ASP A 22 4.41 -6.81 7.89
N HIS A 23 4.60 -5.58 8.37
CA HIS A 23 4.24 -4.32 7.70
C HIS A 23 2.74 -4.18 7.42
N LYS A 24 1.91 -4.73 8.29
CA LYS A 24 0.46 -4.47 8.33
C LYS A 24 0.16 -3.19 9.07
N ASN A 25 -0.58 -2.31 8.42
CA ASN A 25 -1.02 -1.02 8.95
C ASN A 25 -2.46 -1.13 9.47
N ILE A 26 -2.61 -1.08 10.80
CA ILE A 26 -3.91 -1.13 11.47
C ILE A 26 -4.16 0.24 12.11
N LEU A 27 -5.19 0.93 11.64
CA LEU A 27 -5.60 2.22 12.19
C LEU A 27 -6.58 2.00 13.36
N ILE A 28 -6.43 2.77 14.44
CA ILE A 28 -7.46 2.92 15.47
C ILE A 28 -8.10 4.29 15.26
N ASP A 29 -9.38 4.29 14.86
CA ASP A 29 -10.15 5.45 14.40
C ASP A 29 -9.60 6.16 13.16
N CYS A 30 -10.48 6.55 12.25
CA CYS A 30 -10.14 7.28 11.02
C CYS A 30 -10.67 8.72 11.11
N SER A 31 -9.89 9.56 11.79
CA SER A 31 -10.26 10.94 12.10
C SER A 31 -10.42 11.80 10.84
N PRO A 32 -11.15 12.94 10.88
CA PRO A 32 -11.22 13.87 9.74
C PRO A 32 -9.87 14.54 9.40
N ASP A 33 -8.83 14.33 10.20
CA ASP A 33 -7.47 14.74 9.88
C ASP A 33 -6.66 13.63 9.18
N PHE A 34 -7.27 12.48 8.87
CA PHE A 34 -6.58 11.29 8.34
C PHE A 34 -5.73 11.58 7.10
N HIS A 35 -6.23 12.33 6.10
CA HIS A 35 -5.41 12.71 4.95
C HIS A 35 -4.11 13.43 5.34
N ARG A 36 -4.15 14.34 6.34
CA ARG A 36 -2.94 15.02 6.82
C ARG A 36 -2.07 14.09 7.66
N GLN A 37 -2.70 13.28 8.52
CA GLN A 37 -2.01 12.30 9.37
C GLN A 37 -1.26 11.27 8.52
N SER A 38 -1.87 10.76 7.45
CA SER A 38 -1.28 9.78 6.55
C SER A 38 -0.06 10.33 5.80
N ILE A 39 -0.14 11.57 5.31
CA ILE A 39 1.00 12.25 4.67
C ILE A 39 2.14 12.42 5.67
N LEU A 40 1.85 12.90 6.89
CA LEU A 40 2.87 13.14 7.90
C LEU A 40 3.51 11.87 8.43
N ALA A 41 2.78 10.76 8.45
CA ALA A 41 3.25 9.45 8.87
C ALA A 41 3.77 8.59 7.70
N GLY A 42 3.72 9.08 6.45
CA GLY A 42 4.17 8.33 5.27
C GLY A 42 3.37 7.07 4.98
N ILE A 43 2.11 7.02 5.41
CA ILE A 43 1.20 5.88 5.21
C ILE A 43 0.82 5.84 3.73
N ASP A 44 1.09 4.72 3.06
CA ASP A 44 0.75 4.48 1.65
C ASP A 44 -0.25 3.32 1.45
N HIS A 45 -0.60 2.60 2.51
CA HIS A 45 -1.64 1.57 2.53
C HIS A 45 -2.20 1.40 3.95
N VAL A 46 -3.43 0.90 4.05
CA VAL A 46 -4.09 0.52 5.30
C VAL A 46 -4.67 -0.88 5.12
N ASP A 47 -4.44 -1.78 6.06
CA ASP A 47 -4.94 -3.16 6.00
C ASP A 47 -6.26 -3.32 6.79
N ALA A 48 -6.35 -2.68 7.96
CA ALA A 48 -7.55 -2.70 8.78
C ALA A 48 -7.73 -1.41 9.59
N ILE A 49 -8.97 -1.17 10.01
CA ILE A 49 -9.38 -0.07 10.87
C ILE A 49 -10.22 -0.63 12.01
N LEU A 50 -9.78 -0.42 13.24
CA LEU A 50 -10.56 -0.65 14.45
C LEU A 50 -11.26 0.66 14.83
N LEU A 51 -12.58 0.67 14.89
CA LEU A 51 -13.32 1.89 15.28
C LEU A 51 -13.81 1.79 16.72
N THR A 52 -13.59 2.85 17.50
CA THR A 52 -14.04 2.96 18.88
C THR A 52 -15.52 3.26 18.94
N HIS A 53 -15.97 4.27 18.17
CA HIS A 53 -17.37 4.69 18.05
C HIS A 53 -17.61 5.59 16.82
N GLU A 54 -18.86 6.05 16.65
CA GLU A 54 -19.37 6.70 15.44
C GLU A 54 -19.37 8.23 15.46
N HIS A 55 -18.74 8.86 16.45
CA HIS A 55 -18.60 10.31 16.45
C HIS A 55 -17.66 10.76 15.32
N TYR A 56 -17.94 11.94 14.78
CA TYR A 56 -17.35 12.41 13.52
C TYR A 56 -15.83 12.57 13.59
N ASP A 57 -15.30 12.96 14.74
CA ASP A 57 -13.87 13.05 15.01
C ASP A 57 -13.13 11.70 14.95
N HIS A 58 -13.84 10.57 14.97
CA HIS A 58 -13.26 9.22 14.88
C HIS A 58 -13.52 8.53 13.54
N ILE A 59 -14.47 9.01 12.74
CA ILE A 59 -14.86 8.37 11.46
C ILE A 59 -14.85 9.31 10.25
N GLY A 60 -14.64 10.61 10.47
CA GLY A 60 -14.78 11.64 9.44
C GLY A 60 -13.79 11.51 8.27
N GLY A 61 -12.66 10.81 8.48
CA GLY A 61 -11.65 10.57 7.44
C GLY A 61 -11.86 9.29 6.65
N LEU A 62 -12.89 8.50 6.94
CA LEU A 62 -13.18 7.26 6.18
C LEU A 62 -13.40 7.53 4.68
N ASP A 63 -13.75 8.77 4.33
CA ASP A 63 -13.87 9.17 2.94
C ASP A 63 -12.54 9.26 2.19
N ASP A 64 -11.45 9.57 2.89
CA ASP A 64 -10.11 9.65 2.31
C ASP A 64 -9.54 8.26 1.99
N LEU A 65 -10.15 7.18 2.50
CA LEU A 65 -9.72 5.80 2.20
C LEU A 65 -9.83 5.41 0.73
N ARG A 66 -10.53 6.20 -0.12
CA ARG A 66 -10.60 5.93 -1.56
C ARG A 66 -9.21 5.81 -2.17
N THR A 67 -8.28 6.68 -1.77
CA THR A 67 -6.91 6.69 -2.30
C THR A 67 -6.05 5.52 -1.80
N PHE A 68 -6.50 4.81 -0.75
CA PHE A 68 -5.81 3.67 -0.16
C PHE A 68 -6.40 2.32 -0.58
N ALA A 69 -7.71 2.26 -0.80
CA ALA A 69 -8.47 1.03 -1.06
C ALA A 69 -8.68 0.70 -2.56
N TRP A 70 -7.95 1.36 -3.47
CA TRP A 70 -7.99 1.05 -4.92
C TRP A 70 -7.41 -0.33 -5.26
N TYR A 71 -6.56 -0.91 -4.41
CA TYR A 71 -5.79 -2.12 -4.75
C TYR A 71 -5.80 -3.21 -3.67
N HIS A 72 -5.97 -2.82 -2.40
CA HIS A 72 -6.08 -3.76 -1.28
C HIS A 72 -7.40 -3.52 -0.56
N PRO A 73 -8.18 -4.58 -0.28
CA PRO A 73 -9.38 -4.43 0.50
C PRO A 73 -9.04 -4.00 1.93
N ILE A 74 -9.81 -3.03 2.44
CA ILE A 74 -9.68 -2.55 3.83
C ILE A 74 -10.77 -3.20 4.67
N ARG A 75 -10.39 -3.77 5.82
CA ARG A 75 -11.34 -4.27 6.83
C ARG A 75 -11.65 -3.16 7.83
N ILE A 76 -12.91 -2.76 7.94
CA ILE A 76 -13.39 -1.89 9.02
C ILE A 76 -14.10 -2.76 10.04
N ILE A 77 -13.52 -2.85 11.24
CA ILE A 77 -13.98 -3.71 12.32
C ILE A 77 -14.57 -2.82 13.42
N ALA A 78 -15.86 -3.01 13.72
CA ALA A 78 -16.56 -2.23 14.74
C ALA A 78 -17.82 -2.93 15.24
N SER A 79 -18.43 -2.38 16.29
CA SER A 79 -19.76 -2.85 16.73
C SER A 79 -20.83 -2.58 15.67
N LYS A 80 -21.91 -3.38 15.69
CA LYS A 80 -23.04 -3.25 14.77
C LYS A 80 -23.55 -1.81 14.64
N ARG A 81 -23.74 -1.14 15.77
CA ARG A 81 -24.22 0.25 15.87
C ARG A 81 -23.34 1.22 15.10
N VAL A 82 -22.02 1.04 15.19
CA VAL A 82 -21.02 1.88 14.50
C VAL A 82 -21.04 1.58 13.00
N LEU A 83 -21.07 0.30 12.61
CA LEU A 83 -21.13 -0.09 11.19
C LEU A 83 -22.40 0.40 10.49
N GLU A 84 -23.55 0.36 11.16
CA GLU A 84 -24.81 0.92 10.65
C GLU A 84 -24.69 2.44 10.43
N ALA A 85 -24.06 3.15 11.36
CA ALA A 85 -23.82 4.59 11.25
C ALA A 85 -22.87 4.95 10.10
N ILE A 86 -21.88 4.08 9.80
CA ILE A 86 -20.98 4.21 8.64
C ILE A 86 -21.75 3.97 7.34
N ARG A 87 -22.54 2.88 7.26
CA ARG A 87 -23.36 2.57 6.09
C ARG A 87 -24.29 3.73 5.75
N TYR A 88 -24.86 4.37 6.75
CA TYR A 88 -25.74 5.53 6.57
C TYR A 88 -24.98 6.75 6.01
N ARG A 89 -23.83 7.11 6.59
CA ARG A 89 -23.06 8.29 6.18
C ARG A 89 -22.37 8.12 4.83
N LEU A 90 -21.77 6.95 4.59
CA LEU A 90 -21.05 6.59 3.37
C LEU A 90 -21.90 5.68 2.47
N HIS A 91 -23.20 5.96 2.34
CA HIS A 91 -24.14 5.13 1.59
C HIS A 91 -23.71 4.88 0.13
N TYR A 92 -22.96 5.80 -0.48
CA TYR A 92 -22.41 5.65 -1.83
C TYR A 92 -21.25 4.63 -1.92
N TYR A 93 -20.57 4.29 -0.82
CA TYR A 93 -19.60 3.19 -0.79
C TYR A 93 -20.28 1.82 -0.80
N PHE A 94 -21.41 1.72 -0.10
CA PHE A 94 -22.07 0.45 0.18
C PHE A 94 -23.37 0.26 -0.64
N GLY A 95 -23.62 1.13 -1.62
CA GLY A 95 -24.78 1.06 -2.50
C GLY A 95 -24.71 -0.10 -3.48
N ALA A 96 -25.87 -0.51 -4.02
CA ALA A 96 -26.00 -1.63 -4.96
C ALA A 96 -25.21 -1.42 -6.28
N THR A 97 -25.05 -0.16 -6.70
CA THR A 97 -24.29 0.21 -7.89
C THR A 97 -22.94 0.79 -7.48
N ARG A 98 -21.88 -0.03 -7.56
CA ARG A 98 -20.50 0.47 -7.36
C ARG A 98 -20.05 1.23 -8.62
N TYR A 99 -19.44 2.40 -8.42
CA TYR A 99 -18.77 3.12 -9.51
C TYR A 99 -17.37 2.52 -9.77
N ALA A 100 -16.82 2.71 -10.97
CA ALA A 100 -15.49 2.21 -11.31
C ALA A 100 -14.43 2.85 -10.38
N GLY A 101 -13.58 2.03 -9.76
CA GLY A 101 -12.60 2.50 -8.76
C GLY A 101 -13.17 2.75 -7.35
N ALA A 102 -14.41 2.30 -7.06
CA ALA A 102 -14.93 2.35 -5.70
C ALA A 102 -14.05 1.49 -4.77
N PRO A 103 -13.69 2.00 -3.58
CA PRO A 103 -12.82 1.28 -2.65
C PRO A 103 -13.43 -0.05 -2.22
N GLU A 104 -12.62 -1.10 -2.13
CA GLU A 104 -13.06 -2.37 -1.51
C GLU A 104 -12.97 -2.26 0.01
N ILE A 105 -14.13 -2.05 0.65
CA ILE A 105 -14.23 -1.93 2.11
C ILE A 105 -15.14 -3.03 2.62
N PHE A 106 -14.60 -3.87 3.51
CA PHE A 106 -15.35 -4.90 4.21
C PHE A 106 -15.71 -4.43 5.61
N LEU A 107 -17.00 -4.41 5.91
CA LEU A 107 -17.50 -4.11 7.24
C LEU A 107 -17.61 -5.41 8.03
N GLU A 108 -16.84 -5.53 9.11
CA GLU A 108 -16.75 -6.71 9.95
C GLU A 108 -17.30 -6.40 11.34
N GLU A 109 -18.44 -7.02 11.67
CA GLU A 109 -19.11 -6.81 12.95
C GLU A 109 -18.40 -7.58 14.06
N ILE A 110 -18.14 -6.90 15.18
CA ILE A 110 -17.75 -7.51 16.46
C ILE A 110 -18.82 -7.27 17.52
N ASP A 111 -18.94 -8.21 18.45
CA ASP A 111 -19.88 -8.14 19.57
C ASP A 111 -19.41 -7.25 20.73
N GLY A 112 -18.18 -6.70 20.63
CA GLY A 112 -17.55 -5.88 21.66
C GLY A 112 -17.08 -6.65 22.89
N LYS A 113 -17.13 -7.99 22.87
CA LYS A 113 -16.83 -8.85 24.03
C LYS A 113 -15.83 -9.95 23.71
N THR A 114 -15.94 -10.53 22.52
CA THR A 114 -15.13 -11.64 22.07
C THR A 114 -13.79 -11.14 21.52
N SER A 115 -12.70 -11.69 22.04
CA SER A 115 -11.35 -11.43 21.53
C SER A 115 -11.14 -12.06 20.15
N PHE A 116 -10.31 -11.46 19.31
CA PHE A 116 -10.01 -11.97 17.98
C PHE A 116 -8.54 -11.75 17.61
N ASN A 117 -8.08 -12.41 16.55
CA ASN A 117 -6.74 -12.21 16.01
C ASN A 117 -6.79 -11.32 14.76
N LEU A 118 -5.92 -10.32 14.70
CA LEU A 118 -5.79 -9.41 13.57
C LEU A 118 -4.32 -9.30 13.18
N TYR A 119 -3.96 -9.90 12.04
CA TYR A 119 -2.57 -9.93 11.53
C TYR A 119 -1.54 -10.37 12.58
N GLY A 120 -1.84 -11.47 13.28
CA GLY A 120 -0.97 -12.02 14.32
C GLY A 120 -1.06 -11.32 15.69
N LEU A 121 -1.83 -10.23 15.79
CA LEU A 121 -2.07 -9.53 17.05
C LEU A 121 -3.32 -10.04 17.74
N HIS A 122 -3.26 -10.23 19.05
CA HIS A 122 -4.42 -10.56 19.86
C HIS A 122 -5.15 -9.29 20.30
N VAL A 123 -6.37 -9.09 19.80
CA VAL A 123 -7.21 -7.92 20.09
C VAL A 123 -8.34 -8.31 21.05
N VAL A 124 -8.43 -7.59 22.17
CA VAL A 124 -9.50 -7.73 23.16
C VAL A 124 -10.28 -6.41 23.21
N PRO A 125 -11.53 -6.38 22.73
CA PRO A 125 -12.42 -5.25 22.92
C PRO A 125 -12.75 -5.03 24.41
N ILE A 126 -12.79 -3.78 24.82
CA ILE A 126 -13.12 -3.36 26.19
C ILE A 126 -14.26 -2.34 26.11
N GLU A 127 -15.37 -2.60 26.78
CA GLU A 127 -16.52 -1.69 26.79
C GLU A 127 -16.24 -0.51 27.73
N LEU A 128 -16.38 0.71 27.20
CA LEU A 128 -16.19 1.97 27.90
C LEU A 128 -17.49 2.79 27.84
N MET A 129 -17.68 3.71 28.78
CA MET A 129 -18.82 4.62 28.75
C MET A 129 -18.37 6.05 28.42
N HIS A 130 -18.80 6.53 27.25
CA HIS A 130 -18.73 7.93 26.84
C HIS A 130 -19.97 8.68 27.34
N GLY A 131 -19.98 9.01 28.64
CA GLY A 131 -21.18 9.45 29.34
C GLY A 131 -22.18 8.30 29.45
N LYS A 132 -23.24 8.31 28.63
CA LYS A 132 -24.24 7.22 28.58
C LYS A 132 -24.10 6.32 27.35
N LEU A 133 -23.20 6.67 26.43
CA LEU A 133 -22.99 5.92 25.19
C LEU A 133 -21.94 4.83 25.43
N PRO A 134 -22.26 3.53 25.25
CA PRO A 134 -21.26 2.49 25.26
C PRO A 134 -20.40 2.58 23.99
N ILE A 135 -19.08 2.66 24.18
CA ILE A 135 -18.06 2.69 23.12
C ILE A 135 -17.02 1.59 23.37
N LEU A 136 -16.09 1.40 22.43
CA LEU A 136 -15.01 0.43 22.58
C LEU A 136 -13.66 1.11 22.81
N GLY A 137 -12.92 0.58 23.77
CA GLY A 137 -11.47 0.63 23.81
C GLY A 137 -10.89 -0.71 23.37
N TYR A 138 -9.57 -0.77 23.20
CA TYR A 138 -8.91 -1.99 22.74
C TYR A 138 -7.67 -2.28 23.58
N ARG A 139 -7.52 -3.54 24.02
CA ARG A 139 -6.23 -4.11 24.36
C ARG A 139 -5.71 -4.87 23.14
N ILE A 140 -4.49 -4.56 22.73
CA ILE A 140 -3.83 -5.19 21.59
C ILE A 140 -2.48 -5.71 22.07
N ASP A 141 -2.42 -7.02 22.32
CA ASP A 141 -1.32 -7.69 23.02
C ASP A 141 -0.96 -6.98 24.34
N ASP A 142 0.16 -6.26 24.33
CA ASP A 142 0.83 -5.63 25.45
C ASP A 142 0.47 -4.15 25.61
N PHE A 143 -0.41 -3.57 24.79
CA PHE A 143 -0.86 -2.19 24.97
C PHE A 143 -2.38 -2.06 25.06
N VAL A 144 -2.84 -0.99 25.71
CA VAL A 144 -4.26 -0.63 25.86
C VAL A 144 -4.48 0.77 25.32
N PHE A 145 -5.55 0.96 24.56
CA PHE A 145 -5.94 2.24 23.97
C PHE A 145 -7.35 2.64 24.38
N PHE A 146 -7.47 3.65 25.24
CA PHE A 146 -8.72 4.26 25.67
C PHE A 146 -8.79 5.73 25.24
N THR A 147 -9.79 6.04 24.42
CA THR A 147 -10.21 7.42 24.12
C THR A 147 -11.66 7.60 24.52
N ASP A 148 -12.11 8.86 24.63
CA ASP A 148 -13.53 9.20 24.83
C ASP A 148 -14.18 8.56 26.07
N LEU A 149 -13.36 8.13 27.03
CA LEU A 149 -13.81 7.47 28.24
C LEU A 149 -14.28 8.51 29.26
N LYS A 150 -15.43 8.24 29.89
CA LYS A 150 -15.84 8.87 31.16
C LYS A 150 -15.74 7.90 32.33
N THR A 151 -16.32 6.71 32.17
CA THR A 151 -16.36 5.66 33.20
C THR A 151 -16.21 4.28 32.58
N ILE A 152 -15.66 3.34 33.35
CA ILE A 152 -15.44 1.96 32.94
C ILE A 152 -15.91 1.05 34.08
N ALA A 153 -16.58 -0.05 33.74
CA ALA A 153 -17.03 -1.04 34.73
C ALA A 153 -15.82 -1.83 35.28
N PRO A 154 -15.82 -2.27 36.55
CA PRO A 154 -14.71 -3.02 37.13
C PRO A 154 -14.31 -4.28 36.32
N GLU A 155 -15.29 -5.00 35.78
CA GLU A 155 -15.09 -6.19 34.95
C GLU A 155 -14.42 -5.87 33.62
N GLU A 156 -14.68 -4.70 33.03
CA GLU A 156 -14.05 -4.22 31.81
C GLU A 156 -12.64 -3.70 32.09
N LEU A 157 -12.45 -3.01 33.22
CA LEU A 157 -11.14 -2.55 33.67
C LEU A 157 -10.17 -3.72 33.90
N ALA A 158 -10.66 -4.85 34.40
CA ALA A 158 -9.85 -6.05 34.61
C ALA A 158 -9.18 -6.57 33.32
N LYS A 159 -9.79 -6.33 32.14
CA LYS A 159 -9.21 -6.69 30.83
C LYS A 159 -7.98 -5.83 30.49
N ALA A 160 -7.90 -4.62 31.05
CA ALA A 160 -6.83 -3.66 30.80
C ALA A 160 -5.66 -3.74 31.79
N ASN A 161 -5.61 -4.73 32.69
CA ASN A 161 -4.58 -4.78 33.73
C ASN A 161 -3.15 -4.99 33.19
N ALA A 162 -2.22 -4.23 33.79
CA ALA A 162 -0.76 -4.30 33.61
C ALA A 162 -0.30 -4.41 32.15
N PRO A 163 -0.74 -3.51 31.24
CA PRO A 163 -0.17 -3.46 29.91
C PRO A 163 1.25 -2.88 30.01
N LYS A 164 2.08 -3.09 28.99
CA LYS A 164 3.39 -2.44 28.88
C LYS A 164 3.27 -0.98 28.40
N LEU A 165 2.15 -0.62 27.78
CA LEU A 165 1.86 0.73 27.32
C LEU A 165 0.35 1.02 27.42
N PHE A 166 -0.01 2.17 27.97
CA PHE A 166 -1.41 2.55 28.19
C PHE A 166 -1.72 3.94 27.67
N PHE A 167 -2.65 4.06 26.72
CA PHE A 167 -3.19 5.34 26.27
C PHE A 167 -4.53 5.60 26.95
N VAL A 168 -4.69 6.82 27.48
CA VAL A 168 -5.90 7.25 28.18
C VAL A 168 -6.24 8.70 27.85
N ASN A 169 -7.52 9.00 27.67
CA ASN A 169 -7.95 10.37 27.43
C ASN A 169 -7.85 11.24 28.69
N ALA A 170 -7.56 12.53 28.50
CA ALA A 170 -7.85 13.55 29.50
C ALA A 170 -8.27 14.83 28.79
N LEU A 171 -9.58 15.11 28.71
CA LEU A 171 -10.07 16.20 27.86
C LEU A 171 -9.62 17.58 28.37
N ARG A 172 -9.60 17.78 29.69
CA ARG A 172 -9.36 19.07 30.35
C ARG A 172 -8.55 18.88 31.63
N ALA A 173 -7.85 19.91 32.07
CA ALA A 173 -7.09 19.87 33.32
C ALA A 173 -8.01 19.62 34.53
N THR A 174 -8.95 20.55 34.78
CA THR A 174 -9.71 20.58 36.04
C THR A 174 -11.23 20.62 35.85
N LYS A 175 -11.73 21.25 34.78
CA LYS A 175 -13.18 21.42 34.58
C LYS A 175 -13.83 20.08 34.20
N PRO A 176 -14.78 19.55 34.99
CA PRO A 176 -15.48 18.31 34.68
C PRO A 176 -16.17 18.35 33.32
N HIS A 177 -16.29 17.18 32.70
CA HIS A 177 -17.02 16.98 31.45
C HIS A 177 -17.99 15.80 31.58
N PRO A 178 -19.22 15.89 31.04
CA PRO A 178 -20.22 14.83 31.16
C PRO A 178 -19.82 13.52 30.45
N THR A 179 -19.01 13.61 29.39
CA THR A 179 -18.66 12.44 28.56
C THR A 179 -17.17 12.10 28.54
N HIS A 180 -16.32 12.86 29.24
CA HIS A 180 -14.87 12.63 29.23
C HIS A 180 -14.25 12.81 30.61
N GLN A 181 -13.11 12.15 30.81
CA GLN A 181 -12.28 12.32 31.99
C GLN A 181 -11.56 13.68 32.02
N THR A 182 -11.40 14.24 33.22
CA THR A 182 -10.39 15.27 33.51
C THR A 182 -9.00 14.63 33.63
N LEU A 183 -7.95 15.44 33.70
CA LEU A 183 -6.60 14.94 33.95
C LEU A 183 -6.49 14.18 35.28
N GLU A 184 -7.15 14.67 36.34
CA GLU A 184 -7.16 14.00 37.65
C GLU A 184 -7.85 12.62 37.58
N GLU A 185 -9.03 12.54 36.96
CA GLU A 185 -9.76 11.28 36.77
C GLU A 185 -8.95 10.29 35.92
N ALA A 186 -8.25 10.76 34.89
CA ALA A 186 -7.37 9.93 34.06
C ALA A 186 -6.15 9.41 34.86
N LEU A 187 -5.54 10.24 35.70
CA LEU A 187 -4.42 9.85 36.55
C LEU A 187 -4.81 8.84 37.63
N GLU A 188 -6.04 8.91 38.15
CA GLU A 188 -6.58 7.85 39.01
C GLU A 188 -6.68 6.51 38.27
N LEU A 189 -7.09 6.54 37.00
CA LEU A 189 -7.15 5.34 36.17
C LEU A 189 -5.76 4.78 35.87
N VAL A 190 -4.78 5.64 35.56
CA VAL A 190 -3.37 5.25 35.37
C VAL A 190 -2.84 4.48 36.58
N ARG A 191 -3.14 4.93 37.80
CA ARG A 191 -2.75 4.23 39.03
C ARG A 191 -3.37 2.85 39.17
N LYS A 192 -4.59 2.64 38.66
CA LYS A 192 -5.30 1.35 38.73
C LYS A 192 -4.84 0.35 37.66
N VAL A 193 -4.42 0.85 36.49
CA VAL A 193 -4.01 0.02 35.35
C VAL A 193 -2.57 -0.50 35.49
N GLU A 194 -1.72 0.19 36.28
CA GLU A 194 -0.35 -0.22 36.63
C GLU A 194 0.58 -0.44 35.41
N SER A 195 0.43 0.39 34.37
CA SER A 195 1.31 0.37 33.20
C SER A 195 2.68 1.00 33.52
N PRO A 196 3.82 0.44 33.06
CA PRO A 196 5.14 1.05 33.21
C PRO A 196 5.32 2.29 32.33
N LEU A 197 4.44 2.49 31.34
CA LEU A 197 4.40 3.68 30.50
C LEU A 197 2.95 4.03 30.15
N SER A 198 2.54 5.26 30.44
CA SER A 198 1.21 5.78 30.10
C SER A 198 1.30 7.04 29.26
N VAL A 199 0.34 7.23 28.35
CA VAL A 199 0.28 8.36 27.43
C VAL A 199 -1.08 9.02 27.52
N ILE A 200 -1.10 10.31 27.84
CA ILE A 200 -2.32 11.10 27.89
C ILE A 200 -2.68 11.59 26.48
N ILE A 201 -3.88 11.27 26.03
CA ILE A 201 -4.41 11.61 24.69
C ILE A 201 -5.74 12.37 24.77
N HIS A 202 -6.34 12.69 23.62
CA HIS A 202 -7.63 13.37 23.50
C HIS A 202 -7.71 14.71 24.28
N LEU A 203 -6.59 15.45 24.26
CA LEU A 203 -6.41 16.72 24.98
C LEU A 203 -7.09 17.86 24.22
N SER A 204 -8.03 18.58 24.86
CA SER A 204 -8.61 19.80 24.29
C SER A 204 -7.73 21.03 24.55
N HIS A 205 -8.11 22.18 23.98
CA HIS A 205 -7.44 23.44 24.25
C HIS A 205 -7.47 23.93 25.72
N HIS A 206 -8.24 23.26 26.59
CA HIS A 206 -8.33 23.49 28.03
C HIS A 206 -7.39 22.56 28.84
N ALA A 207 -6.62 21.72 28.18
CA ALA A 207 -5.55 20.98 28.82
C ALA A 207 -4.32 21.89 29.04
N PRO A 208 -3.40 21.50 29.94
CA PRO A 208 -2.12 22.18 30.11
C PRO A 208 -1.33 22.24 28.79
N LEU A 209 -0.42 23.21 28.68
CA LEU A 209 0.56 23.25 27.60
C LEU A 209 1.55 22.10 27.75
N GLN A 210 2.15 21.68 26.63
CA GLN A 210 3.09 20.56 26.63
C GLN A 210 4.21 20.70 27.68
N LYS A 211 4.79 21.90 27.79
CA LYS A 211 5.84 22.24 28.76
C LYS A 211 5.44 22.14 30.24
N GLU A 212 4.14 22.11 30.55
CA GLU A 212 3.61 22.09 31.92
C GLU A 212 3.41 20.65 32.43
N PHE A 213 3.22 19.68 31.53
CA PHE A 213 2.96 18.29 31.90
C PHE A 213 4.06 17.62 32.73
N PRO A 214 5.37 17.84 32.50
CA PRO A 214 6.40 17.20 33.34
C PRO A 214 6.28 17.48 34.84
N ALA A 215 5.65 18.60 35.22
CA ALA A 215 5.39 18.93 36.63
C ALA A 215 4.07 18.35 37.16
N LEU A 216 3.15 17.94 36.27
CA LEU A 216 1.80 17.48 36.60
C LEU A 216 1.65 15.95 36.53
N LEU A 217 2.46 15.30 35.69
CA LEU A 217 2.38 13.87 35.44
C LEU A 217 3.36 13.08 36.33
N PRO A 218 3.00 11.85 36.76
CA PRO A 218 3.94 10.97 37.40
C PRO A 218 5.07 10.55 36.42
N PRO A 219 6.23 10.09 36.92
CA PRO A 219 7.41 9.82 36.07
C PRO A 219 7.21 8.81 34.93
N HIS A 220 6.24 7.90 35.04
CA HIS A 220 5.91 6.88 34.04
C HIS A 220 4.78 7.31 33.09
N THR A 221 4.41 8.60 33.08
CA THR A 221 3.32 9.12 32.24
C THR A 221 3.79 10.34 31.46
N VAL A 222 3.48 10.35 30.17
CA VAL A 222 3.79 11.45 29.26
C VAL A 222 2.51 12.01 28.62
N ALA A 223 2.55 13.27 28.21
CA ALA A 223 1.50 13.84 27.37
C ALA A 223 1.80 13.55 25.91
N GLY A 224 0.85 12.90 25.22
CA GLY A 224 0.98 12.64 23.80
C GLY A 224 1.03 13.93 22.98
N TYR A 225 1.54 13.84 21.77
CA TYR A 225 1.54 14.90 20.75
C TYR A 225 1.49 14.22 19.38
N ASP A 226 1.04 14.94 18.35
CA ASP A 226 0.93 14.38 17.00
C ASP A 226 2.28 13.83 16.51
N GLY A 227 2.32 12.54 16.15
CA GLY A 227 3.52 11.84 15.68
C GLY A 227 4.38 11.21 16.78
N ILE A 228 3.96 11.24 18.05
CA ILE A 228 4.66 10.53 19.12
C ILE A 228 4.71 9.03 18.82
N THR A 229 5.92 8.49 18.60
CA THR A 229 6.09 7.10 18.16
C THR A 229 6.70 6.24 19.26
N PHE A 230 6.21 5.02 19.41
CA PHE A 230 6.73 3.99 20.31
C PHE A 230 7.11 2.74 19.53
N ALA A 231 8.31 2.23 19.76
CA ALA A 231 8.78 0.96 19.22
C ALA A 231 8.77 -0.12 20.31
N GLN A 232 8.16 -1.27 20.03
CA GLN A 232 8.19 -2.43 20.91
C GLN A 232 9.49 -3.22 20.71
N ARG A 233 10.23 -3.41 21.80
CA ARG A 233 11.42 -4.25 21.92
C ARG A 233 11.19 -5.36 22.94
N GLU A 234 12.16 -6.24 23.15
CA GLU A 234 12.04 -7.37 24.10
C GLU A 234 11.72 -6.91 25.54
N ASP A 235 12.24 -5.76 25.94
CA ASP A 235 12.11 -5.18 27.28
C ASP A 235 10.90 -4.23 27.46
N GLY A 236 10.17 -3.90 26.38
CA GLY A 236 8.97 -3.05 26.46
C GLY A 236 8.81 -2.07 25.30
N PHE A 237 7.98 -1.05 25.51
CA PHE A 237 7.79 0.05 24.56
C PHE A 237 8.73 1.20 24.88
N HIS A 238 9.40 1.72 23.86
CA HIS A 238 10.32 2.85 23.96
C HIS A 238 9.91 3.95 23.01
N GLN A 239 9.84 5.19 23.51
CA GLN A 239 9.59 6.35 22.66
C GLN A 239 10.77 6.55 21.69
N VAL A 240 10.45 6.81 20.42
CA VAL A 240 11.43 7.10 19.37
C VAL A 240 11.73 8.61 19.40
N GLU A 241 12.99 8.99 19.63
CA GLU A 241 13.40 10.39 19.82
C GLU A 241 13.56 11.20 18.51
N ASP A 242 13.54 10.54 17.35
CA ASP A 242 13.80 11.22 16.08
C ASP A 242 12.49 11.87 15.56
N ASN A 243 12.39 13.21 15.67
CA ASN A 243 11.33 14.05 15.08
C ASN A 243 11.28 14.02 13.54
N LYS A 244 11.98 13.08 12.91
CA LYS A 244 11.81 12.79 11.50
C LYS A 244 10.67 11.80 11.44
N THR A 245 9.60 12.17 10.75
CA THR A 245 8.63 11.23 10.18
C THR A 245 9.31 9.87 9.97
N PRO A 246 8.97 8.82 10.74
CA PRO A 246 9.56 7.52 10.49
C PRO A 246 9.12 7.17 9.06
N LEU A 247 10.09 6.75 8.24
CA LEU A 247 9.99 6.48 6.79
C LEU A 247 10.45 7.65 5.91
N GLN A 248 11.77 7.88 5.88
CA GLN A 248 12.38 8.13 4.56
C GLN A 248 12.06 6.92 3.70
N CYS A 249 11.08 7.03 2.81
CA CYS A 249 10.81 5.96 1.86
C CYS A 249 11.64 6.19 0.61
N PRO A 250 12.67 5.38 0.36
CA PRO A 250 13.46 5.54 -0.85
C PRO A 250 12.57 5.24 -2.05
N GLU A 251 12.56 6.16 -3.01
CA GLU A 251 11.97 5.91 -4.31
C GLU A 251 12.63 4.67 -4.92
N PRO A 252 11.84 3.65 -5.33
CA PRO A 252 12.42 2.39 -5.78
C PRO A 252 13.20 2.57 -7.09
N TYR A 253 12.83 3.54 -7.92
CA TYR A 253 13.42 3.79 -9.24
C TYR A 253 13.09 5.22 -9.71
N HIS A 254 13.74 5.68 -10.77
CA HIS A 254 13.33 6.85 -11.54
C HIS A 254 12.32 6.45 -12.61
N PHE A 255 11.19 7.16 -12.70
CA PHE A 255 10.15 6.93 -13.69
C PHE A 255 10.22 7.96 -14.83
N GLU A 256 10.02 7.51 -16.06
CA GLU A 256 9.92 8.37 -17.25
C GLU A 256 8.90 7.80 -18.26
N ASP A 257 7.96 8.63 -18.71
CA ASP A 257 7.07 8.30 -19.84
C ASP A 257 7.58 8.98 -21.12
N LEU A 258 8.06 8.17 -22.05
CA LEU A 258 8.61 8.61 -23.33
C LEU A 258 7.52 8.93 -24.37
N GLY A 259 6.25 8.66 -24.06
CA GLY A 259 5.15 8.80 -25.00
C GLY A 259 5.29 7.85 -26.19
N GLN A 260 4.97 8.34 -27.40
CA GLN A 260 5.16 7.58 -28.63
C GLN A 260 6.61 7.73 -29.13
N VAL A 261 7.30 6.60 -29.26
CA VAL A 261 8.73 6.59 -29.61
C VAL A 261 9.07 5.49 -30.60
N ASP A 262 10.00 5.77 -31.50
CA ASP A 262 10.55 4.75 -32.39
C ASP A 262 11.27 3.67 -31.59
N TYR A 263 11.05 2.42 -31.97
CA TYR A 263 11.63 1.26 -31.29
C TYR A 263 13.15 1.35 -31.10
N GLU A 264 13.87 1.78 -32.15
CA GLU A 264 15.32 1.92 -32.15
C GLU A 264 15.82 2.97 -31.15
N LYS A 265 15.12 4.11 -31.02
CA LYS A 265 15.48 5.16 -30.06
C LYS A 265 15.29 4.68 -28.62
N ALA A 266 14.18 4.00 -28.35
CA ALA A 266 13.93 3.40 -27.04
C ALA A 266 14.94 2.30 -26.70
N LEU A 267 15.31 1.46 -27.68
CA LEU A 267 16.36 0.45 -27.51
C LEU A 267 17.72 1.08 -27.22
N GLY A 268 18.07 2.18 -27.91
CA GLY A 268 19.28 2.94 -27.64
C GLY A 268 19.35 3.48 -26.22
N LEU A 269 18.25 4.08 -25.72
CA LEU A 269 18.14 4.56 -24.34
C LEU A 269 18.26 3.42 -23.32
N GLN A 270 17.57 2.30 -23.57
CA GLN A 270 17.67 1.09 -22.74
C GLN A 270 19.12 0.60 -22.63
N LYS A 271 19.83 0.48 -23.77
CA LYS A 271 21.23 0.05 -23.82
C LYS A 271 22.14 1.01 -23.06
N LYS A 272 21.95 2.32 -23.22
CA LYS A 272 22.70 3.34 -22.48
C LYS A 272 22.55 3.18 -20.97
N LEU A 273 21.32 3.14 -20.45
CA LEU A 273 21.05 3.02 -19.01
C LEU A 273 21.57 1.68 -18.44
N PHE A 274 21.44 0.62 -19.22
CA PHE A 274 21.96 -0.70 -18.89
C PHE A 274 23.49 -0.70 -18.75
N GLU A 275 24.20 -0.13 -19.72
CA GLU A 275 25.66 -0.03 -19.73
C GLU A 275 26.17 0.87 -18.60
N GLU A 276 25.53 2.02 -18.35
CA GLU A 276 25.82 2.91 -17.23
C GLU A 276 25.67 2.19 -15.88
N SER A 277 24.61 1.40 -15.72
CA SER A 277 24.39 0.59 -14.52
C SER A 277 25.48 -0.46 -14.33
N LEU A 278 25.88 -1.16 -15.39
CA LEU A 278 26.97 -2.13 -15.34
C LEU A 278 28.32 -1.47 -15.02
N ALA A 279 28.59 -0.28 -15.55
CA ALA A 279 29.81 0.47 -15.26
C ALA A 279 29.87 0.87 -13.78
N ARG A 280 28.77 1.39 -13.22
CA ARG A 280 28.69 1.72 -11.78
C ARG A 280 28.95 0.52 -10.90
N LYS A 281 28.40 -0.66 -11.23
CA LYS A 281 28.68 -1.89 -10.47
C LYS A 281 30.15 -2.28 -10.51
N LYS A 282 30.83 -2.13 -11.66
CA LYS A 282 32.27 -2.39 -11.77
C LYS A 282 33.09 -1.45 -10.88
N GLU A 283 32.64 -0.22 -10.68
CA GLU A 283 33.23 0.77 -9.78
C GLU A 283 32.87 0.56 -8.30
N GLY A 284 32.09 -0.47 -7.96
CA GLY A 284 31.59 -0.70 -6.60
C GLY A 284 30.54 0.33 -6.14
N LYS A 285 29.97 1.11 -7.07
CA LYS A 285 28.91 2.09 -6.80
C LYS A 285 27.54 1.47 -7.04
N GLN A 286 26.55 1.89 -6.26
CA GLN A 286 25.16 1.49 -6.47
C GLN A 286 24.61 2.09 -7.78
N PRO A 287 24.05 1.27 -8.68
CA PRO A 287 23.36 1.73 -9.88
C PRO A 287 22.06 2.49 -9.58
N SER A 288 21.62 3.31 -10.52
CA SER A 288 20.27 3.89 -10.51
C SER A 288 19.30 2.94 -11.23
N ASN A 289 18.12 2.73 -10.67
CA ASN A 289 17.06 1.93 -11.30
C ASN A 289 16.14 2.86 -12.11
N HIS A 290 15.70 2.44 -13.30
CA HIS A 290 14.83 3.23 -14.18
C HIS A 290 13.65 2.42 -14.69
N LEU A 291 12.44 2.98 -14.64
CA LEU A 291 11.24 2.43 -15.28
C LEU A 291 10.81 3.37 -16.41
N LEU A 292 10.88 2.89 -17.64
CA LEU A 292 10.48 3.65 -18.82
C LEU A 292 9.16 3.13 -19.35
N PHE A 293 8.18 4.01 -19.59
CA PHE A 293 6.98 3.67 -20.35
C PHE A 293 7.02 4.30 -21.74
N CYS A 294 6.45 3.60 -22.71
CA CYS A 294 6.26 4.13 -24.06
C CYS A 294 5.20 3.36 -24.84
N GLU A 295 4.84 3.93 -25.98
CA GLU A 295 4.16 3.27 -27.08
C GLU A 295 5.09 3.27 -28.31
N HIS A 296 4.99 2.23 -29.13
CA HIS A 296 5.79 2.15 -30.35
C HIS A 296 4.94 2.33 -31.60
N ASN A 297 5.57 2.83 -32.66
CA ASN A 297 5.08 2.61 -34.02
C ASN A 297 5.04 1.10 -34.32
N PRO A 298 4.16 0.61 -35.20
CA PRO A 298 4.03 -0.81 -35.52
C PRO A 298 5.39 -1.47 -35.83
N VAL A 299 5.74 -2.48 -35.04
CA VAL A 299 7.04 -3.16 -35.11
C VAL A 299 6.90 -4.61 -34.65
N TYR A 300 7.60 -5.52 -35.33
CA TYR A 300 7.82 -6.88 -34.85
C TYR A 300 9.24 -7.02 -34.29
N THR A 301 9.36 -7.77 -33.20
CA THR A 301 10.66 -8.08 -32.60
C THR A 301 10.80 -9.59 -32.43
N ILE A 302 11.97 -10.14 -32.77
CA ILE A 302 12.32 -11.54 -32.60
C ILE A 302 13.36 -11.62 -31.48
N GLY A 303 13.02 -12.31 -30.39
CA GLY A 303 13.90 -12.53 -29.24
C GLY A 303 14.93 -13.63 -29.47
N ARG A 304 15.74 -13.90 -28.44
CA ARG A 304 16.87 -14.85 -28.48
C ARG A 304 16.49 -16.27 -28.88
N HIS A 305 15.30 -16.74 -28.50
CA HIS A 305 14.83 -18.10 -28.83
C HIS A 305 13.88 -18.10 -30.04
N GLY A 306 13.71 -16.95 -30.70
CA GLY A 306 12.75 -16.81 -31.76
C GLY A 306 13.19 -17.42 -33.08
N LYS A 307 12.24 -18.05 -33.78
CA LYS A 307 12.49 -18.64 -35.10
C LYS A 307 11.94 -17.69 -36.18
N PRO A 308 12.70 -17.42 -37.25
CA PRO A 308 12.20 -16.61 -38.38
C PRO A 308 10.88 -17.11 -38.98
N GLN A 309 10.65 -18.43 -38.90
CA GLN A 309 9.45 -19.13 -39.38
C GLN A 309 8.16 -18.71 -38.65
N ASN A 310 8.27 -18.06 -37.50
CA ASN A 310 7.10 -17.60 -36.74
C ASN A 310 6.52 -16.29 -37.26
N LEU A 311 7.20 -15.64 -38.22
CA LEU A 311 6.60 -14.59 -39.02
C LEU A 311 5.82 -15.23 -40.18
N LEU A 312 4.50 -15.08 -40.18
CA LEU A 312 3.61 -15.72 -41.16
C LEU A 312 3.44 -14.90 -42.45
N GLN A 313 4.00 -13.69 -42.48
CA GLN A 313 3.89 -12.75 -43.59
C GLN A 313 5.28 -12.44 -44.18
N SER A 314 5.32 -12.07 -45.46
CA SER A 314 6.58 -11.72 -46.13
C SER A 314 7.12 -10.37 -45.67
N GLU A 315 8.42 -10.14 -45.86
CA GLU A 315 9.04 -8.83 -45.62
C GLU A 315 8.41 -7.73 -46.49
N ASP A 316 7.96 -8.04 -47.71
CA ASP A 316 7.23 -7.12 -48.58
C ASP A 316 5.90 -6.66 -47.94
N TRP A 317 5.19 -7.58 -47.26
CA TRP A 317 3.94 -7.25 -46.56
C TRP A 317 4.18 -6.29 -45.39
N LEU A 318 5.31 -6.45 -44.69
CA LEU A 318 5.75 -5.55 -43.63
C LEU A 318 6.08 -4.17 -44.17
N CYS A 319 6.88 -4.13 -45.24
CA CYS A 319 7.34 -2.89 -45.87
C CYS A 319 6.16 -2.07 -46.41
N ALA A 320 5.18 -2.72 -47.04
CA ALA A 320 3.96 -2.08 -47.55
C ALA A 320 3.09 -1.44 -46.45
N ARG A 321 3.24 -1.86 -45.18
CA ARG A 321 2.51 -1.33 -44.01
C ARG A 321 3.39 -0.46 -43.11
N GLY A 322 4.63 -0.18 -43.51
CA GLY A 322 5.58 0.59 -42.72
C GLY A 322 6.01 -0.09 -41.41
N ILE A 323 5.86 -1.41 -41.32
CA ILE A 323 6.18 -2.19 -40.11
C ILE A 323 7.65 -2.60 -40.17
N LYS A 324 8.41 -2.33 -39.11
CA LYS A 324 9.81 -2.72 -39.00
C LYS A 324 9.96 -4.07 -38.31
N LEU A 325 11.06 -4.79 -38.61
CA LEU A 325 11.44 -6.04 -37.95
C LEU A 325 12.81 -5.89 -37.28
N PHE A 326 12.92 -6.25 -35.99
CA PHE A 326 14.18 -6.22 -35.24
C PHE A 326 14.49 -7.58 -34.61
N HIS A 327 15.78 -7.96 -34.64
CA HIS A 327 16.30 -9.08 -33.86
C HIS A 327 16.99 -8.55 -32.60
N ILE A 328 16.56 -9.02 -31.43
CA ILE A 328 16.97 -8.44 -30.14
C ILE A 328 17.29 -9.51 -29.08
N GLU A 329 17.98 -9.09 -28.03
CA GLU A 329 18.55 -10.00 -27.02
C GLU A 329 17.54 -10.49 -25.95
N ARG A 330 16.28 -10.04 -26.00
CA ARG A 330 15.25 -10.41 -25.01
C ARG A 330 14.92 -11.91 -24.99
N GLY A 331 14.47 -12.40 -23.85
CA GLY A 331 13.81 -13.69 -23.74
C GLY A 331 12.52 -13.79 -24.57
N GLY A 332 12.18 -15.00 -24.96
CA GLY A 332 11.00 -15.30 -25.77
C GLY A 332 11.26 -15.31 -27.28
N ASP A 333 10.18 -15.43 -28.04
CA ASP A 333 10.15 -15.64 -29.49
C ASP A 333 9.79 -14.32 -30.20
N ILE A 334 8.92 -14.34 -31.20
CA ILE A 334 8.38 -13.16 -31.88
C ILE A 334 7.25 -12.48 -31.09
N THR A 335 7.18 -11.14 -31.14
CA THR A 335 6.03 -10.37 -30.65
C THR A 335 5.82 -9.10 -31.48
N PHE A 336 4.62 -8.52 -31.36
CA PHE A 336 4.25 -7.24 -31.92
C PHE A 336 4.24 -6.13 -30.86
N HIS A 337 4.65 -4.93 -31.27
CA HIS A 337 4.38 -3.68 -30.56
C HIS A 337 3.78 -2.64 -31.51
N GLY A 338 2.87 -1.81 -31.00
CA GLY A 338 2.21 -0.78 -31.79
C GLY A 338 1.39 0.19 -30.94
N PRO A 339 0.72 1.16 -31.56
CA PRO A 339 -0.14 2.12 -30.86
C PRO A 339 -1.23 1.44 -30.04
N GLY A 340 -1.55 1.99 -28.87
CA GLY A 340 -2.52 1.42 -27.93
C GLY A 340 -2.00 0.21 -27.15
N GLN A 341 -0.71 -0.13 -27.26
CA GLN A 341 -0.02 -1.10 -26.41
C GLN A 341 0.94 -0.37 -25.47
N LEU A 342 0.75 -0.51 -24.16
CA LEU A 342 1.67 0.03 -23.18
C LEU A 342 2.91 -0.88 -23.08
N VAL A 343 4.07 -0.35 -23.44
CA VAL A 343 5.34 -1.05 -23.30
C VAL A 343 6.11 -0.45 -22.13
N GLY A 344 6.59 -1.30 -21.23
CA GLY A 344 7.36 -0.91 -20.06
C GLY A 344 8.72 -1.57 -20.02
N TYR A 345 9.75 -0.77 -19.77
CA TYR A 345 11.15 -1.18 -19.67
C TYR A 345 11.73 -0.87 -18.29
N PRO A 346 11.67 -1.82 -17.34
CA PRO A 346 12.40 -1.74 -16.07
C PRO A 346 13.90 -2.11 -16.25
N ILE A 347 14.76 -1.10 -16.27
CA ILE A 347 16.22 -1.22 -16.23
C ILE A 347 16.67 -1.18 -14.76
N PHE A 348 16.62 -2.33 -14.10
CA PHE A 348 16.78 -2.46 -12.65
C PHE A 348 18.00 -3.31 -12.29
N ASP A 349 18.67 -2.98 -11.19
CA ASP A 349 19.62 -3.87 -10.52
C ASP A 349 18.91 -4.71 -9.46
N LEU A 350 18.63 -5.97 -9.80
CA LEU A 350 17.82 -6.88 -8.98
C LEU A 350 18.40 -7.14 -7.59
N GLN A 351 19.72 -6.96 -7.41
CA GLN A 351 20.36 -7.09 -6.10
C GLN A 351 19.91 -6.02 -5.10
N GLN A 352 19.44 -4.87 -5.57
CA GLN A 352 18.92 -3.81 -4.70
C GLN A 352 17.57 -4.20 -4.08
N TYR A 353 16.80 -5.04 -4.77
CA TYR A 353 15.51 -5.56 -4.33
C TYR A 353 15.60 -6.98 -3.73
N GLY A 354 16.81 -7.54 -3.63
CA GLY A 354 17.02 -8.88 -3.08
C GLY A 354 16.41 -10.01 -3.93
N MET A 355 16.24 -9.79 -5.24
CA MET A 355 15.50 -10.66 -6.15
C MET A 355 16.41 -11.38 -7.16
N GLY A 356 16.01 -12.60 -7.54
CA GLY A 356 16.47 -13.23 -8.78
C GLY A 356 15.65 -12.82 -9.99
N ILE A 357 16.08 -13.24 -11.20
CA ILE A 357 15.35 -12.94 -12.44
C ILE A 357 13.94 -13.54 -12.47
N LYS A 358 13.75 -14.71 -11.84
CA LYS A 358 12.43 -15.36 -11.74
C LYS A 358 11.49 -14.56 -10.85
N ASP A 359 11.96 -14.13 -9.67
CA ASP A 359 11.17 -13.32 -8.74
C ASP A 359 10.81 -11.97 -9.36
N PHE A 360 11.72 -11.38 -10.11
CA PHE A 360 11.47 -10.16 -10.87
C PHE A 360 10.36 -10.33 -11.91
N VAL A 361 10.41 -11.38 -12.73
CA VAL A 361 9.36 -11.68 -13.72
C VAL A 361 8.02 -11.92 -13.02
N HIS A 362 8.01 -12.71 -11.94
CA HIS A 362 6.79 -12.93 -11.15
C HIS A 362 6.25 -11.62 -10.56
N THR A 363 7.12 -10.72 -10.10
CA THR A 363 6.74 -9.42 -9.54
C THR A 363 6.11 -8.52 -10.60
N MET A 364 6.68 -8.45 -11.82
CA MET A 364 6.06 -7.72 -12.93
C MET A 364 4.71 -8.34 -13.33
N GLU A 365 4.64 -9.67 -13.42
CA GLU A 365 3.38 -10.40 -13.66
C GLU A 365 2.32 -10.03 -12.63
N GLU A 366 2.71 -10.00 -11.35
CA GLU A 366 1.84 -9.57 -10.25
C GLU A 366 1.40 -8.10 -10.37
N CYS A 367 2.29 -7.18 -10.79
CA CYS A 367 1.92 -5.78 -11.03
C CYS A 367 0.78 -5.70 -12.07
N ILE A 368 0.90 -6.46 -13.16
CA ILE A 368 -0.12 -6.48 -14.21
C ILE A 368 -1.41 -7.13 -13.70
N ILE A 369 -1.34 -8.22 -12.93
CA ILE A 369 -2.52 -8.85 -12.32
C ILE A 369 -3.26 -7.87 -11.40
N ASP A 370 -2.54 -7.04 -10.63
CA ASP A 370 -3.16 -6.00 -9.79
C ASP A 370 -3.94 -4.99 -10.63
N VAL A 371 -3.38 -4.57 -11.78
CA VAL A 371 -4.05 -3.66 -12.72
C VAL A 371 -5.29 -4.31 -13.34
N LEU A 372 -5.22 -5.59 -13.71
CA LEU A 372 -6.39 -6.31 -14.22
C LEU A 372 -7.50 -6.39 -13.16
N ARG A 373 -7.14 -6.71 -11.91
CA ARG A 373 -8.07 -6.77 -10.78
C ARG A 373 -8.76 -5.41 -10.54
N ALA A 374 -8.00 -4.31 -10.58
CA ALA A 374 -8.53 -2.95 -10.44
C ALA A 374 -9.55 -2.59 -11.53
N ASN A 375 -9.45 -3.24 -12.70
CA ASN A 375 -10.39 -3.08 -13.82
C ASN A 375 -11.42 -4.24 -13.90
N ALA A 376 -11.64 -4.98 -12.80
CA ALA A 376 -12.56 -6.11 -12.68
C ALA A 376 -12.31 -7.26 -13.68
N ILE A 377 -11.07 -7.43 -14.13
CA ILE A 377 -10.63 -8.50 -15.03
C ILE A 377 -9.89 -9.57 -14.23
N HIS A 378 -10.31 -10.82 -14.40
CA HIS A 378 -9.64 -11.97 -13.81
C HIS A 378 -8.51 -12.45 -14.73
N GLY A 379 -7.28 -12.05 -14.42
CA GLY A 379 -6.07 -12.52 -15.10
C GLY A 379 -5.13 -13.30 -14.19
N GLY A 380 -4.23 -14.08 -14.79
CA GLY A 380 -3.26 -14.87 -14.06
C GLY A 380 -2.13 -15.42 -14.93
N ARG A 381 -1.38 -16.36 -14.34
CA ARG A 381 -0.26 -17.05 -15.00
C ARG A 381 -0.68 -18.43 -15.47
N ILE A 382 -0.05 -18.90 -16.55
CA ILE A 382 -0.17 -20.27 -17.03
C ILE A 382 1.18 -20.97 -16.81
N PRO A 383 1.23 -22.14 -16.14
CA PRO A 383 2.47 -22.89 -15.98
C PRO A 383 3.16 -23.15 -17.32
N GLY A 384 4.45 -22.79 -17.42
CA GLY A 384 5.24 -22.98 -18.63
C GLY A 384 5.05 -21.92 -19.73
N ALA A 385 4.15 -20.94 -19.56
CA ALA A 385 3.91 -19.87 -20.53
C ALA A 385 4.06 -18.48 -19.89
N THR A 386 5.06 -17.71 -20.35
CA THR A 386 5.34 -16.37 -19.78
C THR A 386 4.30 -15.33 -20.19
N GLY A 387 4.09 -14.36 -19.30
CA GLY A 387 3.11 -13.28 -19.48
C GLY A 387 1.81 -13.54 -18.75
N ILE A 388 0.86 -12.61 -18.90
CA ILE A 388 -0.43 -12.64 -18.24
C ILE A 388 -1.54 -13.01 -19.21
N TRP A 389 -2.44 -13.87 -18.72
CA TRP A 389 -3.50 -14.51 -19.48
C TRP A 389 -4.86 -14.31 -18.82
N VAL A 390 -5.90 -14.28 -19.63
CA VAL A 390 -7.31 -14.22 -19.21
C VAL A 390 -8.01 -15.49 -19.68
N GLY A 391 -9.02 -15.96 -18.93
CA GLY A 391 -9.78 -17.17 -19.27
C GLY A 391 -9.01 -18.48 -19.02
N ILE A 392 -8.08 -18.47 -18.05
CA ILE A 392 -7.24 -19.63 -17.72
C ILE A 392 -8.11 -20.82 -17.34
N GLY A 393 -7.81 -22.00 -17.91
CA GLY A 393 -8.59 -23.22 -17.68
C GLY A 393 -9.90 -23.30 -18.48
N THR A 394 -10.12 -22.38 -19.43
CA THR A 394 -11.23 -22.44 -20.40
C THR A 394 -10.71 -22.70 -21.81
N GLU A 395 -11.60 -22.98 -22.77
CA GLU A 395 -11.22 -23.14 -24.19
C GLU A 395 -10.75 -21.82 -24.85
N ASN A 396 -10.89 -20.67 -24.17
CA ASN A 396 -10.57 -19.34 -24.69
C ASN A 396 -9.48 -18.64 -23.88
N GLU A 397 -8.37 -19.36 -23.64
CA GLU A 397 -7.17 -18.77 -23.05
C GLU A 397 -6.56 -17.74 -23.99
N ARG A 398 -6.33 -16.53 -23.49
CA ARG A 398 -5.82 -15.44 -24.31
C ARG A 398 -4.86 -14.55 -23.54
N LYS A 399 -3.75 -14.19 -24.19
CA LYS A 399 -2.70 -13.36 -23.61
C LYS A 399 -3.09 -11.89 -23.65
N ILE A 400 -2.98 -11.20 -22.53
CA ILE A 400 -3.23 -9.76 -22.41
C ILE A 400 -1.93 -8.96 -22.25
N CYS A 401 -0.89 -9.56 -21.67
CA CYS A 401 0.41 -8.92 -21.49
C CYS A 401 1.54 -9.90 -21.80
N ALA A 402 2.44 -9.52 -22.71
CA ALA A 402 3.66 -10.26 -22.99
C ALA A 402 4.78 -9.76 -22.07
N ILE A 403 5.59 -10.69 -21.54
CA ILE A 403 6.73 -10.35 -20.68
C ILE A 403 7.97 -11.07 -21.21
N GLY A 404 9.02 -10.30 -21.45
CA GLY A 404 10.29 -10.75 -22.00
C GLY A 404 11.42 -9.82 -21.57
N VAL A 405 12.32 -10.36 -20.74
CA VAL A 405 13.43 -9.61 -20.15
C VAL A 405 14.77 -10.20 -20.57
N TYR A 406 15.77 -9.35 -20.63
CA TYR A 406 17.18 -9.73 -20.66
C TYR A 406 17.84 -9.31 -19.36
N ALA A 407 18.78 -10.12 -18.85
CA ALA A 407 19.52 -9.76 -17.65
C ALA A 407 20.98 -10.20 -17.76
N SER A 408 21.88 -9.34 -17.27
CA SER A 408 23.31 -9.66 -17.10
C SER A 408 23.83 -8.98 -15.85
N ARG A 409 24.63 -9.70 -15.05
CA ARG A 409 25.15 -9.20 -13.75
C ARG A 409 24.07 -8.56 -12.87
N TYR A 410 22.86 -9.15 -12.86
CA TYR A 410 21.66 -8.69 -12.16
C TYR A 410 21.04 -7.38 -12.64
N VAL A 411 21.59 -6.74 -13.69
CA VAL A 411 20.93 -5.59 -14.33
C VAL A 411 19.99 -6.11 -15.41
N THR A 412 18.77 -5.55 -15.52
CA THR A 412 17.74 -5.95 -16.49
C THR A 412 17.60 -4.96 -17.65
N MET A 413 17.03 -5.44 -18.76
CA MET A 413 16.61 -4.63 -19.92
C MET A 413 15.41 -5.33 -20.58
N HIS A 414 14.69 -4.62 -21.47
CA HIS A 414 13.36 -4.99 -21.95
C HIS A 414 12.35 -5.04 -20.78
N GLY A 415 11.26 -5.80 -20.90
CA GLY A 415 10.21 -5.77 -19.88
C GLY A 415 8.91 -6.39 -20.34
N PHE A 416 7.85 -5.59 -20.37
CA PHE A 416 6.49 -6.04 -20.63
C PHE A 416 5.81 -5.22 -21.73
N ALA A 417 4.77 -5.80 -22.32
CA ALA A 417 3.93 -5.18 -23.33
C ALA A 417 2.46 -5.56 -23.05
N LEU A 418 1.72 -4.62 -22.47
CA LEU A 418 0.32 -4.75 -22.08
C LEU A 418 -0.58 -4.20 -23.19
N ASN A 419 -1.49 -5.04 -23.68
CA ASN A 419 -2.46 -4.61 -24.69
C ASN A 419 -3.57 -3.78 -24.03
N VAL A 420 -3.68 -2.50 -24.35
CA VAL A 420 -4.67 -1.59 -23.74
C VAL A 420 -5.92 -1.48 -24.62
N PHE A 421 -5.78 -0.80 -25.75
CA PHE A 421 -6.75 -0.75 -26.86
C PHE A 421 -6.00 -1.03 -28.17
N THR A 422 -4.98 -1.89 -28.09
CA THR A 422 -4.13 -2.30 -29.20
C THR A 422 -4.96 -2.93 -30.31
N ASP A 423 -4.64 -2.62 -31.56
CA ASP A 423 -5.17 -3.38 -32.69
C ASP A 423 -4.61 -4.80 -32.67
N LEU A 424 -5.47 -5.75 -32.31
CA LEU A 424 -5.09 -7.15 -32.14
C LEU A 424 -4.92 -7.88 -33.49
N SER A 425 -5.34 -7.28 -34.61
CA SER A 425 -5.19 -7.90 -35.94
C SER A 425 -3.73 -8.10 -36.34
N TYR A 426 -2.81 -7.28 -35.83
CA TYR A 426 -1.37 -7.47 -36.06
C TYR A 426 -0.84 -8.80 -35.49
N PHE A 427 -1.45 -9.34 -34.44
CA PHE A 427 -1.02 -10.63 -33.90
C PHE A 427 -1.34 -11.81 -34.82
N SER A 428 -2.27 -11.69 -35.77
CA SER A 428 -2.55 -12.77 -36.73
C SER A 428 -1.43 -12.95 -37.77
N ALA A 429 -0.49 -12.01 -37.86
CA ALA A 429 0.67 -12.10 -38.75
C ALA A 429 1.84 -12.87 -38.12
N ILE A 430 1.74 -13.29 -36.86
CA ILE A 430 2.80 -14.00 -36.14
C ILE A 430 2.25 -15.25 -35.45
N ASN A 431 3.12 -16.24 -35.25
CA ASN A 431 2.83 -17.41 -34.42
C ASN A 431 3.68 -17.35 -33.14
N PRO A 432 3.18 -16.76 -32.04
CA PRO A 432 3.95 -16.64 -30.81
C PRO A 432 4.09 -18.01 -30.12
N CYS A 433 5.23 -18.67 -30.33
CA CYS A 433 5.73 -19.87 -29.64
C CYS A 433 4.67 -20.95 -29.28
N GLY A 434 4.44 -21.90 -30.19
CA GLY A 434 3.96 -23.26 -29.87
C GLY A 434 2.49 -23.45 -29.47
N PHE A 435 1.75 -22.38 -29.18
CA PHE A 435 0.34 -22.43 -28.78
C PHE A 435 -0.54 -21.91 -29.93
N THR A 436 -0.89 -22.79 -30.87
CA THR A 436 -1.81 -22.45 -31.98
C THR A 436 -3.27 -22.32 -31.53
N ASP A 437 -3.56 -22.70 -30.29
CA ASP A 437 -4.87 -22.77 -29.66
C ASP A 437 -5.18 -21.59 -28.72
N LYS A 438 -4.23 -20.65 -28.53
CA LYS A 438 -4.39 -19.53 -27.58
C LYS A 438 -4.44 -18.18 -28.27
N GLY A 439 -5.38 -17.33 -27.83
CA GLY A 439 -5.62 -16.02 -28.42
C GLY A 439 -4.80 -14.88 -27.81
N VAL A 440 -5.10 -13.66 -28.25
CA VAL A 440 -4.68 -12.40 -27.61
C VAL A 440 -5.89 -11.53 -27.29
N THR A 441 -5.78 -10.69 -26.27
CA THR A 441 -6.82 -9.73 -25.88
C THR A 441 -6.22 -8.40 -25.42
N SER A 442 -7.06 -7.44 -25.08
CA SER A 442 -6.71 -6.11 -24.59
C SER A 442 -7.61 -5.69 -23.42
N LEU A 443 -7.16 -4.73 -22.61
CA LEU A 443 -7.95 -4.17 -21.50
C LEU A 443 -9.32 -3.69 -21.95
N GLU A 444 -9.40 -2.85 -22.99
CA GLU A 444 -10.66 -2.28 -23.48
C GLU A 444 -11.65 -3.37 -23.93
N LYS A 445 -11.16 -4.43 -24.59
CA LYS A 445 -11.96 -5.56 -25.03
C LYS A 445 -12.54 -6.36 -23.85
N GLU A 446 -11.76 -6.55 -22.79
CA GLU A 446 -12.19 -7.27 -21.59
C GLU A 446 -13.13 -6.43 -20.71
N MET A 447 -12.85 -5.13 -20.55
CA MET A 447 -13.68 -4.20 -19.79
C MET A 447 -15.03 -3.94 -20.48
N LYS A 448 -15.10 -4.07 -21.80
CA LYS A 448 -16.25 -3.68 -22.64
C LYS A 448 -16.64 -2.20 -22.51
N THR A 449 -15.71 -1.38 -22.05
CA THR A 449 -15.84 0.06 -21.90
C THR A 449 -14.56 0.74 -22.35
N PRO A 450 -14.61 1.93 -22.97
CA PRO A 450 -13.41 2.68 -23.33
C PRO A 450 -12.52 2.95 -22.13
N THR A 451 -11.20 2.95 -22.36
CA THR A 451 -10.20 3.36 -21.37
C THR A 451 -9.22 4.35 -21.99
N SER A 452 -8.27 4.87 -21.20
CA SER A 452 -7.24 5.78 -21.71
C SER A 452 -5.84 5.28 -21.37
N MET A 453 -4.88 5.56 -22.24
CA MET A 453 -3.49 5.20 -22.00
C MET A 453 -2.95 5.89 -20.74
N ALA A 454 -3.36 7.13 -20.46
CA ALA A 454 -2.97 7.86 -19.27
C ALA A 454 -3.40 7.14 -17.97
N LEU A 455 -4.67 6.71 -17.90
CA LEU A 455 -5.18 5.96 -16.74
C LEU A 455 -4.42 4.64 -16.56
N VAL A 456 -4.18 3.92 -17.64
CA VAL A 456 -3.50 2.61 -17.57
C VAL A 456 -2.04 2.76 -17.18
N LYS A 457 -1.33 3.78 -17.71
CA LYS A 457 0.03 4.12 -17.29
C LYS A 457 0.07 4.42 -15.79
N GLN A 458 -0.85 5.23 -15.28
CA GLN A 458 -0.93 5.53 -13.85
C GLN A 458 -1.11 4.24 -13.02
N GLN A 459 -2.10 3.40 -13.36
CA GLN A 459 -2.36 2.16 -12.62
C GLN A 459 -1.15 1.20 -12.63
N VAL A 460 -0.45 1.10 -13.77
CA VAL A 460 0.72 0.22 -13.90
C VAL A 460 1.92 0.79 -13.13
N GLU A 461 2.17 2.10 -13.21
CA GLU A 461 3.24 2.75 -12.43
C GLU A 461 3.01 2.57 -10.93
N GLU A 462 1.81 2.85 -10.44
CA GLU A 462 1.45 2.68 -9.03
C GLU A 462 1.64 1.23 -8.54
N ALA A 463 1.29 0.24 -9.39
CA ALA A 463 1.50 -1.17 -9.08
C ALA A 463 2.98 -1.55 -9.00
N PHE A 464 3.81 -1.02 -9.92
CA PHE A 464 5.27 -1.18 -9.86
C PHE A 464 5.85 -0.49 -8.63
N HIS A 465 5.46 0.75 -8.35
CA HIS A 465 6.01 1.56 -7.27
C HIS A 465 5.84 0.83 -5.95
N ARG A 466 4.61 0.42 -5.65
CA ARG A 466 4.26 -0.33 -4.44
C ARG A 466 5.09 -1.60 -4.27
N ARG A 467 5.17 -2.45 -5.31
CA ARG A 467 5.84 -3.76 -5.21
C ARG A 467 7.35 -3.64 -5.09
N PHE A 468 7.97 -2.75 -5.87
CA PHE A 468 9.42 -2.53 -5.82
C PHE A 468 9.85 -1.72 -4.59
N ARG A 469 8.99 -0.82 -4.09
CA ARG A 469 9.20 -0.14 -2.79
C ARG A 469 9.20 -1.13 -1.64
N LYS A 470 8.22 -2.03 -1.59
CA LYS A 470 8.17 -3.12 -0.60
C LYS A 470 9.43 -3.98 -0.65
N ALA A 471 9.84 -4.42 -1.83
CA ALA A 471 11.05 -5.23 -1.99
C ALA A 471 12.34 -4.50 -1.57
N LEU A 472 12.42 -3.19 -1.83
CA LEU A 472 13.54 -2.36 -1.42
C LEU A 472 13.59 -2.22 0.11
N LYS A 473 12.45 -1.97 0.77
CA LYS A 473 12.32 -1.89 2.24
C LYS A 473 12.79 -3.20 2.89
N GLU A 474 12.26 -4.33 2.44
CA GLU A 474 12.63 -5.67 2.93
C GLU A 474 14.13 -5.97 2.78
N THR A 475 14.75 -5.50 1.69
CA THR A 475 16.19 -5.72 1.44
C THR A 475 17.07 -4.83 2.32
N GLN A 476 16.67 -3.58 2.53
CA GLN A 476 17.40 -2.66 3.42
C GLN A 476 17.37 -3.14 4.87
N GLU A 477 16.22 -3.65 5.33
CA GLU A 477 16.05 -4.25 6.67
C GLU A 477 16.93 -5.50 6.85
N LYS A 478 17.06 -6.36 5.84
CA LYS A 478 17.98 -7.50 5.90
C LYS A 478 19.46 -7.09 6.01
N LYS A 479 19.86 -5.99 5.37
CA LYS A 479 21.24 -5.46 5.41
C LYS A 479 21.55 -4.74 6.72
N HIS A 480 20.56 -4.06 7.29
CA HIS A 480 20.64 -3.37 8.56
C HIS A 480 19.50 -3.87 9.45
N PRO A 481 19.63 -5.06 10.06
CA PRO A 481 18.61 -5.56 10.96
C PRO A 481 18.40 -4.50 12.04
N ARG A 482 17.24 -3.83 12.02
CA ARG A 482 16.78 -3.04 13.15
C ARG A 482 16.86 -4.00 14.34
N LYS A 483 17.71 -3.72 15.32
CA LYS A 483 17.77 -4.52 16.55
C LYS A 483 16.33 -4.67 17.08
N GLN A 484 15.77 -5.89 17.00
CA GLN A 484 14.51 -6.34 17.60
C GLN A 484 13.43 -5.25 17.77
N ILE A 485 12.86 -4.74 16.67
CA ILE A 485 11.60 -3.99 16.75
C ILE A 485 10.49 -4.92 16.30
N ASN A 486 9.63 -5.34 17.23
CA ASN A 486 8.54 -6.29 16.97
C ASN A 486 7.27 -5.58 16.48
N LYS A 487 7.10 -4.29 16.78
CA LYS A 487 5.91 -3.49 16.46
C LYS A 487 6.25 -2.00 16.57
N THR A 488 5.63 -1.17 15.75
CA THR A 488 5.70 0.30 15.86
C THR A 488 4.29 0.83 16.08
N LEU A 489 4.13 1.75 17.04
CA LEU A 489 2.90 2.45 17.31
C LEU A 489 3.15 3.95 17.13
N ILE A 490 2.39 4.60 16.26
CA ILE A 490 2.52 6.02 15.91
C ILE A 490 1.25 6.76 16.31
#